data_AF-A0A6M1ZB58-F1
#
_entry.id   AF-A0A6M1ZB58-F1
#
_cell.length_a   1.000
_cell.length_b   1.000
_cell.length_c   1.000
_cell.angle_alpha   90.00
_cell.angle_beta   90.00
_cell.angle_gamma   90.00
#
_symmetry.space_group_name_H-M   'P 1'
#
loop_
_entity.id
_entity.type
_entity.pdbx_description
1 polymer ?
#
loop_
_entity_poly.entity_id
_entity_poly.type
_entity_poly.pdbx_seq_one_letter_code
_entity_poly.pdbx_strand_id
1 'polypeptide(L)'
;MKNQIVEKLLKIINQFPPFHDGIDLYWIFYIRVKRSWKKIFIQKYLDTYYFSATDRISFSYPKEFSHEYLEDELKIWIEELLAYRACVIKNPIKEQARLLQIIPINLRMGLMTRRNVRRLMPDWAEINLGVTSAERKILMDILRGRDGDHLNSFTAEKYFEYCKVAYLANPKTFHDFYFKKGESGREYYKKFADGRDAGLSSLDLTSEKAFQKWYESGAKFGSHPWEIYRGGNSTHINLSVFPGYKEGEWKIVLSAFSTTRMVETCRIAIALKKATCLLHYLTKNHISIVF
;
A
#
# COMPACT_ATOMS: atom_id res chain seq x y z
N MET A 1 -44.91 -4.90 13.57
CA MET A 1 -44.37 -4.11 12.46
C MET A 1 -42.90 -3.74 12.63
N LYS A 2 -42.48 -3.11 13.74
CA LYS A 2 -41.08 -2.64 13.94
C LYS A 2 -39.99 -3.73 13.87
N ASN A 3 -40.22 -4.93 14.41
CA ASN A 3 -39.25 -6.03 14.28
C ASN A 3 -39.20 -6.62 12.86
N GLN A 4 -40.33 -6.60 12.13
CA GLN A 4 -40.43 -7.15 10.77
C GLN A 4 -39.60 -6.35 9.75
N ILE A 5 -39.48 -5.03 9.91
CA ILE A 5 -38.65 -4.23 8.99
C ILE A 5 -37.15 -4.49 9.19
N VAL A 6 -36.70 -4.66 10.43
CA VAL A 6 -35.30 -5.02 10.73
C VAL A 6 -35.00 -6.42 10.22
N GLU A 7 -35.90 -7.39 10.43
CA GLU A 7 -35.76 -8.74 9.87
C GLU A 7 -35.69 -8.74 8.34
N LYS A 8 -36.50 -7.91 7.67
CA LYS A 8 -36.43 -7.73 6.20
C LYS A 8 -35.08 -7.15 5.77
N LEU A 9 -34.57 -6.16 6.49
CA LEU A 9 -33.24 -5.59 6.25
C LEU A 9 -32.13 -6.64 6.44
N LEU A 10 -32.17 -7.42 7.53
CA LEU A 10 -31.23 -8.50 7.79
C LEU A 10 -31.24 -9.58 6.70
N LYS A 11 -32.42 -9.92 6.18
CA LYS A 11 -32.54 -10.85 5.05
C LYS A 11 -31.85 -10.34 3.80
N ILE A 12 -31.85 -9.02 3.56
CA ILE A 12 -31.15 -8.40 2.42
C ILE A 12 -29.64 -8.36 2.68
N ILE A 13 -29.21 -7.91 3.86
CA ILE A 13 -27.79 -7.80 4.23
C ILE A 13 -27.08 -9.15 4.10
N ASN A 14 -27.69 -10.23 4.61
CA ASN A 14 -27.11 -11.58 4.56
C ASN A 14 -27.01 -12.19 3.15
N GLN A 15 -27.50 -11.49 2.12
CA GLN A 15 -27.28 -11.88 0.72
C GLN A 15 -25.99 -11.28 0.15
N PHE A 16 -25.36 -10.35 0.85
CA PHE A 16 -24.06 -9.81 0.52
C PHE A 16 -22.98 -10.54 1.31
N PRO A 17 -21.83 -10.89 0.69
CA PRO A 17 -20.70 -11.40 1.44
C PRO A 17 -20.21 -10.32 2.41
N PRO A 18 -19.96 -10.65 3.69
CA PRO A 18 -19.34 -9.71 4.61
C PRO A 18 -17.92 -9.39 4.13
N PHE A 19 -17.41 -8.23 4.53
CA PHE A 19 -16.07 -7.79 4.14
C PHE A 19 -14.95 -8.62 4.82
N HIS A 20 -15.31 -9.48 5.77
CA HIS A 20 -14.45 -10.50 6.42
C HIS A 20 -15.28 -11.65 6.97
N ASP A 21 -14.64 -12.80 7.11
CA ASP A 21 -15.22 -14.10 7.45
C ASP A 21 -14.83 -14.61 8.85
N GLY A 22 -14.27 -13.75 9.69
CA GLY A 22 -14.00 -14.05 11.11
C GLY A 22 -15.24 -14.02 12.01
N ILE A 23 -15.00 -14.05 13.32
CA ILE A 23 -16.06 -14.07 14.35
C ILE A 23 -16.99 -12.85 14.22
N ASP A 24 -16.40 -11.71 13.86
CA ASP A 24 -17.11 -10.47 13.58
C ASP A 24 -17.33 -10.36 12.08
N LEU A 25 -18.60 -10.42 11.66
CA LEU A 25 -18.97 -10.12 10.29
C LEU A 25 -19.30 -8.65 10.18
N TYR A 26 -18.85 -8.01 9.11
CA TYR A 26 -19.13 -6.61 8.89
C TYR A 26 -19.49 -6.30 7.43
N TRP A 27 -20.42 -5.37 7.25
CA TRP A 27 -20.86 -4.85 5.96
C TRP A 27 -20.79 -3.33 5.95
N ILE A 28 -20.36 -2.79 4.82
CA ILE A 28 -20.36 -1.35 4.57
C ILE A 28 -21.14 -1.09 3.30
N PHE A 29 -22.15 -0.24 3.38
CA PHE A 29 -22.92 0.21 2.24
C PHE A 29 -22.87 1.73 2.13
N TYR A 30 -22.83 2.22 0.90
CA TYR A 30 -23.02 3.63 0.59
C TYR A 30 -24.34 3.78 -0.14
N ILE A 31 -25.32 4.40 0.51
CA ILE A 31 -26.65 4.60 -0.07
C ILE A 31 -26.92 6.09 -0.25
N ARG A 32 -27.78 6.42 -1.21
CA ARG A 32 -28.18 7.79 -1.44
C ARG A 32 -29.50 8.05 -0.72
N VAL A 33 -29.45 8.84 0.35
CA VAL A 33 -30.66 9.30 1.04
C VAL A 33 -30.92 10.75 0.64
N LYS A 34 -32.00 10.98 -0.12
CA LYS A 34 -32.34 12.29 -0.69
C LYS A 34 -31.18 12.86 -1.52
N ARG A 35 -30.56 13.96 -1.05
CA ARG A 35 -29.45 14.66 -1.72
C ARG A 35 -28.07 14.33 -1.14
N SER A 36 -27.99 13.45 -0.14
CA SER A 36 -26.75 13.11 0.57
C SER A 36 -26.39 11.63 0.47
N TRP A 37 -25.10 11.34 0.44
CA TRP A 37 -24.59 9.98 0.61
C TRP A 37 -24.49 9.64 2.09
N LYS A 38 -25.04 8.49 2.49
CA LYS A 38 -24.87 7.94 3.84
C LYS A 38 -24.02 6.68 3.77
N LYS A 39 -23.04 6.58 4.67
CA LYS A 39 -22.32 5.34 4.92
C LYS A 39 -23.06 4.59 6.03
N ILE A 40 -23.51 3.38 5.72
CA ILE A 40 -24.09 2.44 6.67
C ILE A 40 -23.02 1.42 7.01
N PHE A 41 -22.74 1.26 8.29
CA PHE A 41 -21.87 0.22 8.83
C PHE A 41 -22.72 -0.73 9.67
N ILE A 42 -22.65 -2.01 9.33
CA ILE A 42 -23.35 -3.08 10.03
C ILE A 42 -22.31 -4.09 10.50
N GLN A 43 -22.36 -4.45 11.78
CA GLN A 43 -21.54 -5.50 12.36
C GLN A 43 -22.45 -6.56 12.96
N LYS A 44 -22.16 -7.83 12.70
CA LYS A 44 -22.73 -8.96 13.43
C LYS A 44 -21.65 -9.50 14.36
N TYR A 45 -21.95 -9.50 15.65
CA TYR A 45 -21.14 -10.14 16.68
C TYR A 45 -22.02 -11.11 17.46
N LEU A 46 -21.65 -12.39 17.44
CA LEU A 46 -22.49 -13.49 17.94
C LEU A 46 -23.89 -13.39 17.30
N ASP A 47 -24.94 -13.34 18.12
CA ASP A 47 -26.34 -13.24 17.68
C ASP A 47 -26.90 -11.81 17.67
N THR A 48 -26.03 -10.79 17.75
CA THR A 48 -26.44 -9.38 17.75
C THR A 48 -25.90 -8.64 16.53
N TYR A 49 -26.79 -7.90 15.86
CA TYR A 49 -26.42 -6.94 14.82
C TYR A 49 -26.36 -5.53 15.40
N TYR A 50 -25.29 -4.82 15.09
CA TYR A 50 -25.08 -3.42 15.43
C TYR A 50 -25.10 -2.61 14.14
N PHE A 51 -25.94 -1.60 14.12
CA PHE A 51 -26.11 -0.70 12.99
C PHE A 51 -25.57 0.67 13.37
N SER A 52 -24.87 1.30 12.44
CA SER A 52 -24.47 2.70 12.55
C SER A 52 -24.49 3.39 11.20
N ALA A 53 -24.89 4.66 11.18
CA ALA A 53 -24.81 5.51 10.00
C ALA A 53 -24.19 6.88 10.33
N THR A 54 -23.74 7.58 9.28
CA THR A 54 -23.00 8.85 9.39
C THR A 54 -23.75 10.00 10.08
N ASP A 55 -25.05 9.88 10.27
CA ASP A 55 -25.94 10.87 10.89
C ASP A 55 -26.28 10.55 12.36
N ARG A 56 -25.43 9.77 13.04
CA ARG A 56 -25.60 9.34 14.45
C ARG A 56 -26.77 8.37 14.68
N ILE A 57 -27.36 7.81 13.62
CA ILE A 57 -28.22 6.64 13.78
C ILE A 57 -27.34 5.49 14.27
N SER A 58 -27.63 4.98 15.46
CA SER A 58 -27.05 3.72 15.95
C SER A 58 -28.07 2.95 16.75
N PHE A 59 -28.17 1.65 16.49
CA PHE A 59 -29.07 0.75 17.21
C PHE A 59 -28.55 -0.68 17.12
N SER A 60 -29.09 -1.58 17.94
CA SER A 60 -28.75 -3.00 17.89
C SER A 60 -29.98 -3.90 17.87
N TYR A 61 -29.85 -5.06 17.23
CA TYR A 61 -30.93 -6.05 17.17
C TYR A 61 -30.38 -7.42 17.59
N PRO A 62 -31.01 -8.12 18.55
CA PRO A 62 -32.31 -7.82 19.19
C PRO A 62 -32.24 -6.93 20.45
N LYS A 63 -31.04 -6.51 20.89
CA LYS A 63 -30.82 -5.93 22.23
C LYS A 63 -31.37 -4.52 22.46
N GLU A 64 -31.18 -3.58 21.53
CA GLU A 64 -31.61 -2.19 21.67
C GLU A 64 -32.23 -1.65 20.38
N PHE A 65 -33.55 -1.80 20.27
CA PHE A 65 -34.34 -1.20 19.19
C PHE A 65 -35.45 -0.35 19.77
N SER A 66 -35.13 0.90 20.10
CA SER A 66 -36.14 1.92 20.38
C SER A 66 -35.81 3.07 19.45
N HIS A 67 -36.73 3.48 18.58
CA HIS A 67 -36.94 4.85 18.08
C HIS A 67 -38.05 4.82 17.03
N GLU A 68 -39.02 5.73 17.16
CA GLU A 68 -40.15 5.89 16.23
C GLU A 68 -39.72 6.48 14.88
N TYR A 69 -38.60 7.20 14.85
CA TYR A 69 -38.08 7.90 13.67
C TYR A 69 -37.20 7.05 12.73
N LEU A 70 -36.89 5.80 13.08
CA LEU A 70 -36.01 4.95 12.27
C LEU A 70 -36.74 4.18 11.15
N GLU A 71 -38.05 4.00 11.26
CA GLU A 71 -38.77 3.13 10.33
C GLU A 71 -38.69 3.63 8.88
N ASP A 72 -38.85 4.92 8.66
CA ASP A 72 -38.80 5.51 7.31
C ASP A 72 -37.38 5.49 6.74
N GLU A 73 -36.36 5.70 7.57
CA GLU A 73 -34.96 5.53 7.15
C GLU A 73 -34.67 4.09 6.76
N LEU A 74 -35.11 3.10 7.54
CA LEU A 74 -34.93 1.69 7.23
C LEU A 74 -35.66 1.28 5.94
N LYS A 75 -36.83 1.87 5.63
CA LYS A 75 -37.51 1.66 4.35
C LYS A 75 -36.64 2.13 3.18
N ILE A 76 -36.07 3.34 3.29
CA ILE A 76 -35.15 3.88 2.28
C ILE A 76 -33.91 2.98 2.12
N TRP A 77 -33.35 2.50 3.24
CA TRP A 77 -32.17 1.62 3.19
C TRP A 77 -32.49 0.32 2.47
N ILE A 78 -33.64 -0.28 2.75
CA ILE A 78 -34.11 -1.50 2.10
C ILE A 78 -34.28 -1.28 0.58
N GLU A 79 -34.92 -0.19 0.18
CA GLU A 79 -35.13 0.14 -1.24
C GLU A 79 -33.81 0.33 -1.99
N GLU A 80 -32.90 1.13 -1.44
CA GLU A 80 -31.59 1.39 -2.02
C GLU A 80 -30.73 0.11 -2.09
N LEU A 81 -30.75 -0.72 -1.05
CA LEU A 81 -30.01 -2.00 -1.04
C LEU A 81 -30.58 -3.01 -2.02
N LEU A 82 -31.90 -3.06 -2.21
CA LEU A 82 -32.54 -3.92 -3.21
C LEU A 82 -32.18 -3.47 -4.64
N ALA A 83 -32.22 -2.16 -4.90
CA ALA A 83 -31.81 -1.59 -6.17
C ALA A 83 -30.33 -1.87 -6.45
N TYR A 84 -29.47 -1.62 -5.46
CA TYR A 84 -28.03 -1.92 -5.54
C TYR A 84 -27.80 -3.41 -5.83
N ARG A 85 -28.45 -4.30 -5.10
CA ARG A 85 -28.36 -5.76 -5.30
C ARG A 85 -28.73 -6.16 -6.72
N ALA A 86 -29.81 -5.62 -7.28
CA ALA A 86 -30.26 -5.94 -8.63
C ALA A 86 -29.18 -5.58 -9.67
N CYS A 87 -28.50 -4.45 -9.48
CA CYS A 87 -27.37 -4.04 -10.32
C CYS A 87 -26.14 -4.93 -10.11
N VAL A 88 -25.78 -5.22 -8.86
CA VAL A 88 -24.61 -6.05 -8.49
C VAL A 88 -24.72 -7.47 -9.02
N ILE A 89 -25.90 -8.11 -8.92
CA ILE A 89 -26.11 -9.48 -9.42
C ILE A 89 -25.93 -9.53 -10.94
N LYS A 90 -26.39 -8.50 -11.66
CA LYS A 90 -26.28 -8.45 -13.11
C LYS A 90 -24.84 -8.23 -13.56
N ASN A 91 -24.15 -7.26 -12.94
CA ASN A 91 -22.75 -6.97 -13.25
C ASN A 91 -22.09 -6.20 -12.09
N PRO A 92 -21.41 -6.90 -11.16
CA PRO A 92 -20.84 -6.27 -9.97
C PRO A 92 -19.71 -5.30 -10.33
N ILE A 93 -19.03 -5.54 -11.45
CA ILE A 93 -17.89 -4.75 -11.94
C ILE A 93 -18.37 -3.38 -12.43
N LYS A 94 -19.36 -3.39 -13.32
CA LYS A 94 -19.93 -2.17 -13.90
C LYS A 94 -20.56 -1.30 -12.80
N GLU A 95 -21.23 -1.93 -11.85
CA GLU A 95 -21.87 -1.21 -10.76
C GLU A 95 -20.84 -0.58 -9.81
N GLN A 96 -19.76 -1.29 -9.47
CA GLN A 96 -18.67 -0.70 -8.70
C GLN A 96 -18.03 0.50 -9.42
N ALA A 97 -17.77 0.39 -10.73
CA ALA A 97 -17.23 1.50 -11.52
C ALA A 97 -18.16 2.71 -11.52
N ARG A 98 -19.48 2.48 -11.67
CA ARG A 98 -20.51 3.53 -11.57
C ARG A 98 -20.50 4.21 -10.21
N LEU A 99 -20.48 3.43 -9.11
CA LEU A 99 -20.43 3.96 -7.75
C LEU A 99 -19.19 4.83 -7.52
N LEU A 100 -18.03 4.40 -7.98
CA LEU A 100 -16.78 5.16 -7.88
C LEU A 100 -16.84 6.50 -8.63
N GLN A 101 -17.70 6.67 -9.63
CA GLN A 101 -17.87 7.97 -10.31
C GLN A 101 -18.75 8.94 -9.52
N ILE A 102 -19.73 8.43 -8.78
CA ILE A 102 -20.78 9.25 -8.16
C ILE A 102 -20.63 9.45 -6.64
N ILE A 103 -19.89 8.56 -5.96
CA ILE A 103 -19.60 8.68 -4.52
C ILE A 103 -18.50 9.75 -4.32
N PRO A 104 -18.60 10.62 -3.30
CA PRO A 104 -17.55 11.56 -2.92
C PRO A 104 -16.19 10.89 -2.69
N ILE A 105 -15.09 11.56 -3.06
CA ILE A 105 -13.74 10.96 -3.02
C ILE A 105 -13.34 10.45 -1.62
N ASN A 106 -13.74 11.16 -0.56
CA ASN A 106 -13.48 10.81 0.84
C ASN A 106 -14.24 9.56 1.31
N LEU A 107 -15.22 9.08 0.53
CA LEU A 107 -15.99 7.87 0.82
C LEU A 107 -15.58 6.68 -0.08
N ARG A 108 -14.63 6.87 -1.00
CA ARG A 108 -14.11 5.80 -1.89
C ARG A 108 -13.04 4.95 -1.21
N MET A 109 -13.27 4.59 0.05
CA MET A 109 -12.34 3.77 0.84
C MET A 109 -12.81 2.31 0.86
N GLY A 110 -11.91 1.38 0.59
CA GLY A 110 -12.19 -0.06 0.63
C GLY A 110 -10.97 -0.90 0.28
N LEU A 111 -11.01 -2.20 0.61
CA LEU A 111 -9.98 -3.15 0.21
C LEU A 111 -10.42 -3.87 -1.06
N MET A 112 -9.52 -3.89 -2.04
CA MET A 112 -9.70 -4.67 -3.26
C MET A 112 -8.50 -5.60 -3.42
N THR A 113 -8.76 -6.88 -3.67
CA THR A 113 -7.66 -7.81 -3.99
C THR A 113 -6.94 -7.34 -5.26
N ARG A 114 -5.61 -7.47 -5.32
CA ARG A 114 -4.82 -7.10 -6.52
C ARG A 114 -5.36 -7.75 -7.80
N ARG A 115 -5.85 -8.98 -7.70
CA ARG A 115 -6.50 -9.70 -8.81
C ARG A 115 -7.71 -8.94 -9.33
N ASN A 116 -8.56 -8.46 -8.43
CA ASN A 116 -9.70 -7.62 -8.79
C ASN A 116 -9.25 -6.28 -9.34
N VAL A 117 -8.25 -5.59 -8.75
CA VAL A 117 -7.72 -4.33 -9.32
C VAL A 117 -7.29 -4.52 -10.77
N ARG A 118 -6.49 -5.54 -11.08
CA ARG A 118 -6.05 -5.82 -12.46
C ARG A 118 -7.20 -6.12 -13.42
N ARG A 119 -8.25 -6.79 -12.95
CA ARG A 119 -9.43 -7.13 -13.76
C ARG A 119 -10.36 -5.93 -13.96
N LEU A 120 -10.56 -5.13 -12.92
CA LEU A 120 -11.56 -4.05 -12.86
C LEU A 120 -10.98 -2.71 -13.34
N MET A 121 -9.68 -2.52 -13.18
CA MET A 121 -8.94 -1.30 -13.50
C MET A 121 -7.61 -1.68 -14.16
N PRO A 122 -7.63 -2.28 -15.38
CA PRO A 122 -6.41 -2.72 -16.06
C PRO A 122 -5.41 -1.58 -16.28
N ASP A 123 -5.91 -0.35 -16.42
CA ASP A 123 -5.10 0.86 -16.61
C ASP A 123 -4.51 1.44 -15.32
N TRP A 124 -4.94 0.97 -14.13
CA TRP A 124 -4.46 1.44 -12.82
C TRP A 124 -2.98 1.13 -12.58
N ALA A 125 -2.46 0.08 -13.21
CA ALA A 125 -1.05 -0.28 -13.10
C ALA A 125 -0.25 0.37 -14.25
N GLU A 126 0.16 1.62 -14.04
CA GLU A 126 1.03 2.39 -14.95
C GLU A 126 2.39 1.72 -15.26
N ILE A 127 2.72 0.60 -14.60
CA ILE A 127 3.91 -0.21 -14.89
C ILE A 127 4.00 -0.56 -16.39
N ASN A 128 2.86 -0.84 -17.04
CA ASN A 128 2.84 -1.15 -18.46
C ASN A 128 3.18 0.06 -19.34
N LEU A 129 2.91 1.28 -18.86
CA LEU A 129 3.13 2.54 -19.57
C LEU A 129 4.54 3.10 -19.35
N GLY A 130 5.16 2.82 -18.20
CA GLY A 130 6.46 3.41 -17.83
C GLY A 130 7.71 2.55 -18.11
N VAL A 131 7.53 1.27 -18.49
CA VAL A 131 8.64 0.31 -18.67
C VAL A 131 8.60 -0.29 -20.08
N THR A 132 9.74 -0.29 -20.77
CA THR A 132 9.89 -0.86 -22.12
C THR A 132 9.86 -2.39 -22.12
N SER A 133 9.64 -3.01 -23.28
CA SER A 133 9.67 -4.47 -23.41
C SER A 133 11.05 -5.07 -23.07
N ALA A 134 12.14 -4.35 -23.35
CA ALA A 134 13.49 -4.78 -22.98
C ALA A 134 13.71 -4.73 -21.47
N GLU A 135 13.30 -3.64 -20.80
CA GLU A 135 13.36 -3.52 -19.35
C GLU A 135 12.49 -4.59 -18.65
N ARG A 136 11.30 -4.89 -19.19
CA ARG A 136 10.44 -5.98 -18.70
C ARG A 136 11.16 -7.34 -18.73
N LYS A 137 11.92 -7.63 -19.79
CA LYS A 137 12.70 -8.88 -19.86
C LYS A 137 13.73 -8.95 -18.73
N ILE A 138 14.49 -7.88 -18.52
CA ILE A 138 15.49 -7.79 -17.44
C ILE A 138 14.82 -7.95 -16.07
N LEU A 139 13.67 -7.31 -15.85
CA LEU A 139 12.93 -7.43 -14.59
C LEU A 139 12.43 -8.85 -14.35
N MET A 140 11.93 -9.53 -15.38
CA MET A 140 11.53 -10.94 -15.27
C MET A 140 12.73 -11.82 -14.94
N ASP A 141 13.90 -11.55 -15.50
CA ASP A 141 15.14 -12.27 -15.19
C ASP A 141 15.60 -12.01 -13.75
N ILE A 142 15.49 -10.76 -13.27
CA ILE A 142 15.73 -10.39 -11.86
C ILE A 142 14.77 -11.15 -10.91
N LEU A 143 13.48 -11.17 -11.23
CA LEU A 143 12.45 -11.77 -10.38
C LEU A 143 12.52 -13.30 -10.37
N ARG A 144 12.89 -13.93 -11.49
CA ARG A 144 13.10 -15.38 -11.61
C ARG A 144 14.46 -15.83 -11.10
N GLY A 145 15.45 -14.93 -11.11
CA GLY A 145 16.79 -15.19 -10.64
C GLY A 145 16.84 -15.54 -9.16
N ARG A 146 17.93 -16.21 -8.76
CA ARG A 146 18.28 -16.32 -7.34
C ARG A 146 18.63 -14.93 -6.81
N ASP A 147 18.41 -14.73 -5.52
CA ASP A 147 18.86 -13.50 -4.88
C ASP A 147 20.38 -13.35 -5.06
N GLY A 148 20.89 -12.11 -5.02
CA GLY A 148 22.33 -11.86 -5.12
C GLY A 148 23.12 -12.58 -4.03
N ASP A 149 24.41 -12.77 -4.29
CA ASP A 149 25.34 -13.24 -3.26
C ASP A 149 25.47 -12.20 -2.13
N HIS A 150 25.94 -12.65 -0.97
CA HIS A 150 26.22 -11.75 0.13
C HIS A 150 27.53 -10.98 -0.12
N LEU A 151 27.62 -9.78 0.44
CA LEU A 151 28.81 -8.96 0.44
C LEU A 151 29.65 -9.30 1.67
N ASN A 152 30.87 -9.80 1.49
CA ASN A 152 31.78 -10.16 2.59
C ASN A 152 32.32 -8.95 3.36
N SER A 153 32.04 -7.73 2.90
CA SER A 153 32.33 -6.51 3.63
C SER A 153 31.46 -5.36 3.15
N PHE A 154 31.23 -4.39 4.04
CA PHE A 154 30.34 -3.28 3.79
C PHE A 154 30.73 -2.00 4.52
N THR A 155 30.64 -0.88 3.81
CA THR A 155 31.01 0.45 4.29
C THR A 155 29.90 1.45 3.98
N ALA A 156 29.91 2.61 4.66
CA ALA A 156 28.98 3.69 4.37
C ALA A 156 29.17 4.20 2.92
N GLU A 157 30.40 4.25 2.42
CA GLU A 157 30.69 4.60 1.01
C GLU A 157 29.98 3.67 0.04
N LYS A 158 30.08 2.36 0.25
CA LYS A 158 29.44 1.37 -0.63
C LYS A 158 27.92 1.51 -0.64
N TYR A 159 27.33 1.75 0.52
CA TYR A 159 25.90 2.06 0.62
C TYR A 159 25.52 3.31 -0.19
N PHE A 160 26.29 4.38 -0.04
CA PHE A 160 26.01 5.64 -0.71
C PHE A 160 26.21 5.58 -2.23
N GLU A 161 27.18 4.78 -2.72
CA GLU A 161 27.31 4.53 -4.16
C GLU A 161 26.11 3.76 -4.71
N TYR A 162 25.51 2.85 -3.94
CA TYR A 162 24.29 2.16 -4.39
C TYR A 162 23.09 3.11 -4.40
N CYS A 163 23.00 4.01 -3.41
CA CYS A 163 22.00 5.08 -3.42
C CYS A 163 22.15 5.96 -4.66
N LYS A 164 23.38 6.35 -5.02
CA LYS A 164 23.66 7.13 -6.23
C LYS A 164 23.18 6.44 -7.50
N VAL A 165 23.44 5.14 -7.65
CA VAL A 165 22.92 4.35 -8.77
C VAL A 165 21.38 4.41 -8.82
N ALA A 166 20.73 4.29 -7.65
CA ALA A 166 19.27 4.38 -7.57
C ALA A 166 18.72 5.76 -7.99
N TYR A 167 19.35 6.86 -7.53
CA TYR A 167 18.93 8.21 -7.91
C TYR A 167 19.09 8.49 -9.40
N LEU A 168 20.23 8.06 -9.95
CA LEU A 168 20.53 8.22 -11.38
C LEU A 168 19.62 7.38 -12.28
N ALA A 169 18.91 6.39 -11.74
CA ALA A 169 17.93 5.61 -12.49
C ALA A 169 16.66 6.41 -12.84
N ASN A 170 16.33 7.46 -12.08
CA ASN A 170 15.11 8.25 -12.28
C ASN A 170 15.34 9.77 -12.12
N PRO A 171 16.15 10.41 -12.98
CA PRO A 171 16.47 11.83 -12.83
C PRO A 171 15.23 12.74 -12.92
N LYS A 172 14.25 12.36 -13.74
CA LYS A 172 12.99 13.12 -13.91
C LYS A 172 12.13 13.16 -12.64
N THR A 173 12.30 12.21 -11.72
CA THR A 173 11.54 12.18 -10.47
C THR A 173 11.92 13.33 -9.54
N PHE A 174 13.15 13.83 -9.66
CA PHE A 174 13.71 14.86 -8.80
C PHE A 174 13.78 16.22 -9.50
N HIS A 175 12.66 16.68 -10.05
CA HIS A 175 12.57 17.91 -10.86
C HIS A 175 13.05 19.17 -10.13
N ASP A 176 12.89 19.25 -8.80
CA ASP A 176 13.35 20.38 -7.98
C ASP A 176 14.85 20.36 -7.69
N PHE A 177 15.55 19.31 -8.12
CA PHE A 177 16.96 19.10 -7.82
C PHE A 177 17.74 18.89 -9.11
N TYR A 178 18.99 19.35 -9.12
CA TYR A 178 19.90 19.10 -10.22
C TYR A 178 20.87 17.97 -9.89
N PHE A 179 21.21 17.22 -10.94
CA PHE A 179 22.24 16.19 -10.92
C PHE A 179 23.56 16.83 -11.35
N LYS A 180 24.54 16.92 -10.44
CA LYS A 180 25.84 17.50 -10.76
C LYS A 180 26.86 16.39 -11.00
N LYS A 181 27.54 16.46 -12.15
CA LYS A 181 28.63 15.53 -12.48
C LYS A 181 29.74 15.64 -11.42
N GLY A 182 30.20 14.50 -10.93
CA GLY A 182 31.29 14.42 -9.95
C GLY A 182 30.85 14.41 -8.48
N GLU A 183 29.56 14.59 -8.17
CA GLU A 183 29.06 14.42 -6.80
C GLU A 183 29.24 12.96 -6.34
N SER A 184 29.72 12.79 -5.11
CA SER A 184 29.87 11.52 -4.41
C SER A 184 28.50 10.92 -4.06
N GLY A 185 28.44 9.61 -3.81
CA GLY A 185 27.20 8.99 -3.38
C GLY A 185 26.62 9.60 -2.10
N ARG A 186 27.48 10.05 -1.17
CA ARG A 186 27.04 10.69 0.07
C ARG A 186 26.33 12.01 -0.19
N GLU A 187 26.83 12.81 -1.12
CA GLU A 187 26.20 14.08 -1.50
C GLU A 187 24.83 13.83 -2.15
N TYR A 188 24.76 12.84 -3.04
CA TYR A 188 23.50 12.36 -3.60
C TYR A 188 22.53 11.94 -2.49
N TYR A 189 22.97 11.10 -1.56
CA TYR A 189 22.14 10.64 -0.45
C TYR A 189 21.62 11.81 0.41
N LYS A 190 22.49 12.72 0.84
CA LYS A 190 22.09 13.90 1.64
C LYS A 190 21.08 14.79 0.90
N LYS A 191 21.20 14.88 -0.43
CA LYS A 191 20.31 15.69 -1.28
C LYS A 191 18.91 15.08 -1.41
N PHE A 192 18.84 13.76 -1.61
CA PHE A 192 17.60 13.10 -2.05
C PHE A 192 16.91 12.24 -0.99
N ALA A 193 17.66 11.67 -0.04
CA ALA A 193 17.10 10.83 1.01
C ALA A 193 16.25 11.63 1.99
N ASP A 194 15.49 10.93 2.84
CA ASP A 194 14.64 11.53 3.87
C ASP A 194 15.40 12.39 4.89
N GLY A 195 16.67 12.04 5.18
CA GLY A 195 17.54 12.83 6.06
C GLY A 195 17.43 12.49 7.55
N ARG A 196 16.42 11.72 7.98
CA ARG A 196 16.37 11.13 9.33
C ARG A 196 17.25 9.87 9.40
N ASP A 197 18.53 9.98 9.11
CA ASP A 197 19.43 8.83 8.92
C ASP A 197 20.15 8.33 10.19
N ALA A 198 19.87 8.96 11.33
CA ALA A 198 20.49 8.68 12.62
C ALA A 198 22.04 8.65 12.59
N GLY A 199 22.64 9.60 11.86
CA GLY A 199 24.09 9.79 11.82
C GLY A 199 24.82 8.94 10.80
N LEU A 200 24.11 8.15 9.98
CA LEU A 200 24.69 7.33 8.91
C LEU A 200 25.58 8.17 7.97
N SER A 201 25.11 9.36 7.56
CA SER A 201 25.85 10.24 6.65
C SER A 201 27.04 10.97 7.28
N SER A 202 27.25 10.80 8.58
CA SER A 202 28.39 11.33 9.35
C SER A 202 29.45 10.27 9.68
N LEU A 203 29.23 9.00 9.32
CA LEU A 203 30.22 7.95 9.56
C LEU A 203 31.51 8.18 8.77
N ASP A 204 32.58 7.51 9.17
CA ASP A 204 33.73 7.32 8.28
C ASP A 204 33.31 6.47 7.06
N LEU A 205 33.60 6.97 5.86
CA LEU A 205 33.13 6.40 4.60
C LEU A 205 33.70 5.01 4.32
N THR A 206 34.97 4.81 4.65
CA THR A 206 35.73 3.62 4.25
C THR A 206 35.87 2.61 5.39
N SER A 207 35.46 2.97 6.61
CA SER A 207 35.58 2.12 7.79
C SER A 207 34.41 1.14 7.93
N GLU A 208 34.68 -0.13 7.65
CA GLU A 208 33.75 -1.25 7.88
C GLU A 208 33.34 -1.33 9.36
N LYS A 209 34.31 -1.14 10.26
CA LYS A 209 34.08 -1.14 11.72
C LYS A 209 33.14 -0.02 12.15
N ALA A 210 33.27 1.17 11.57
CA ALA A 210 32.38 2.29 11.88
C ALA A 210 30.94 2.00 11.44
N PHE A 211 30.77 1.43 10.24
CA PHE A 211 29.46 1.01 9.73
C PHE A 211 28.83 -0.08 10.60
N GLN A 212 29.58 -1.14 10.92
CA GLN A 212 29.11 -2.24 11.75
C GLN A 212 28.68 -1.75 13.14
N LYS A 213 29.53 -0.97 13.81
CA LYS A 213 29.23 -0.41 15.14
C LYS A 213 27.97 0.46 15.11
N TRP A 214 27.82 1.31 14.10
CA TRP A 214 26.60 2.10 13.92
C TRP A 214 25.37 1.22 13.71
N TYR A 215 25.48 0.19 12.85
CA TYR A 215 24.38 -0.73 12.57
C TYR A 215 23.92 -1.46 13.84
N GLU A 216 24.86 -1.95 14.65
CA GLU A 216 24.62 -2.69 15.89
C GLU A 216 24.13 -1.81 17.05
N SER A 217 24.47 -0.51 17.05
CA SER A 217 24.06 0.43 18.11
C SER A 217 22.55 0.60 18.28
N GLY A 218 21.76 0.20 17.28
CA GLY A 218 20.32 0.41 17.28
C GLY A 218 19.87 1.84 16.91
N ALA A 219 20.79 2.75 16.58
CA ALA A 219 20.46 4.12 16.14
C ALA A 219 19.47 4.16 14.95
N LYS A 220 19.46 3.10 14.13
CA LYS A 220 18.52 2.91 13.01
C LYS A 220 17.05 2.71 13.43
N PHE A 221 16.77 2.36 14.68
CA PHE A 221 15.40 2.11 15.15
C PHE A 221 14.66 3.45 15.35
N GLY A 222 13.50 3.61 14.72
CA GLY A 222 12.74 4.87 14.74
C GLY A 222 13.27 5.96 13.80
N SER A 223 14.33 5.66 13.03
CA SER A 223 14.90 6.53 12.00
C SER A 223 14.68 5.92 10.60
N HIS A 224 15.04 6.68 9.56
CA HIS A 224 14.77 6.38 8.15
C HIS A 224 16.06 6.29 7.31
N PRO A 225 17.14 5.62 7.76
CA PRO A 225 18.42 5.57 7.02
C PRO A 225 18.30 4.91 5.64
N TRP A 226 17.31 4.04 5.47
CA TRP A 226 17.09 3.27 4.25
C TRP A 226 16.14 3.95 3.26
N GLU A 227 15.45 5.02 3.66
CA GLU A 227 14.46 5.72 2.82
C GLU A 227 15.16 6.61 1.79
N ILE A 228 15.44 6.03 0.62
CA ILE A 228 16.10 6.73 -0.48
C ILE A 228 15.11 7.60 -1.27
N TYR A 229 13.82 7.24 -1.33
CA TYR A 229 12.80 8.13 -1.90
C TYR A 229 11.81 8.50 -0.80
N ARG A 230 11.73 9.80 -0.51
CA ARG A 230 10.83 10.36 0.49
C ARG A 230 9.38 9.99 0.20
N GLY A 231 8.66 9.54 1.23
CA GLY A 231 7.24 9.24 1.10
C GLY A 231 6.55 8.96 2.43
N GLY A 232 5.22 8.85 2.38
CA GLY A 232 4.46 8.31 3.49
C GLY A 232 4.65 6.79 3.59
N ASN A 233 3.97 6.16 4.55
CA ASN A 233 4.05 4.71 4.79
C ASN A 233 3.77 3.85 3.55
N SER A 234 3.03 4.38 2.57
CA SER A 234 2.67 3.68 1.33
C SER A 234 3.47 4.10 0.10
N THR A 235 4.28 5.18 0.15
CA THR A 235 4.90 5.79 -1.05
C THR A 235 6.42 5.87 -1.06
N HIS A 236 7.08 5.54 0.04
CA HIS A 236 8.54 5.52 0.09
C HIS A 236 9.16 4.34 -0.69
N ILE A 237 10.42 4.50 -1.10
CA ILE A 237 11.27 3.42 -1.61
C ILE A 237 12.45 3.29 -0.64
N ASN A 238 12.67 2.07 -0.13
CA ASN A 238 13.80 1.80 0.75
C ASN A 238 14.86 0.95 0.05
N LEU A 239 16.11 1.28 0.32
CA LEU A 239 17.27 0.45 0.03
C LEU A 239 17.87 0.03 1.37
N SER A 240 17.36 -1.07 1.92
CA SER A 240 17.68 -1.51 3.28
C SER A 240 18.91 -2.40 3.29
N VAL A 241 19.69 -2.33 4.37
CA VAL A 241 20.87 -3.18 4.58
C VAL A 241 20.60 -4.13 5.74
N PHE A 242 20.94 -5.40 5.55
CA PHE A 242 20.82 -6.45 6.58
C PHE A 242 22.10 -7.27 6.66
N PRO A 243 22.41 -7.84 7.83
CA PRO A 243 23.44 -8.87 7.92
C PRO A 243 23.04 -10.10 7.09
N GLY A 244 24.06 -10.78 6.56
CA GLY A 244 23.96 -12.07 5.89
C GLY A 244 23.85 -13.22 6.89
N TYR A 245 24.17 -14.43 6.43
CA TYR A 245 24.13 -15.62 7.29
C TYR A 245 25.40 -15.77 8.13
N LYS A 246 26.55 -15.34 7.58
CA LYS A 246 27.82 -15.34 8.31
C LYS A 246 28.15 -13.97 8.86
N GLU A 247 28.98 -13.94 9.88
CA GLU A 247 29.54 -12.70 10.40
C GLU A 247 30.34 -11.97 9.31
N GLY A 248 30.17 -10.65 9.24
CA GLY A 248 30.78 -9.81 8.20
C GLY A 248 30.08 -9.87 6.84
N GLU A 249 29.14 -10.79 6.63
CA GLU A 249 28.31 -10.79 5.43
C GLU A 249 27.18 -9.76 5.51
N TRP A 250 26.88 -9.13 4.39
CA TRP A 250 25.83 -8.14 4.26
C TRP A 250 24.99 -8.40 3.02
N LYS A 251 23.72 -8.04 3.10
CA LYS A 251 22.79 -8.03 1.97
C LYS A 251 22.09 -6.69 1.88
N ILE A 252 21.77 -6.31 0.65
CA ILE A 252 21.02 -5.09 0.36
C ILE A 252 19.69 -5.49 -0.24
N VAL A 253 18.65 -4.80 0.20
CA VAL A 253 17.28 -5.10 -0.19
C VAL A 253 16.57 -3.86 -0.69
N LEU A 254 16.13 -3.92 -1.94
CA LEU A 254 15.20 -2.93 -2.48
C LEU A 254 13.77 -3.31 -2.11
N SER A 255 13.04 -2.40 -1.48
CA SER A 255 11.63 -2.57 -1.14
C SER A 255 10.82 -1.31 -1.48
N ALA A 256 9.69 -1.51 -2.16
CA ALA A 256 8.71 -0.47 -2.41
C ALA A 256 7.30 -1.08 -2.42
N PHE A 257 6.34 -0.37 -1.82
CA PHE A 257 4.97 -0.86 -1.67
C PHE A 257 3.97 -0.14 -2.57
N SER A 258 4.34 1.04 -3.09
CA SER A 258 3.47 1.85 -3.93
C SER A 258 3.38 1.36 -5.36
N THR A 259 2.16 1.30 -5.90
CA THR A 259 1.95 1.19 -7.35
C THR A 259 2.37 2.44 -8.11
N THR A 260 2.25 3.62 -7.49
CA THR A 260 2.60 4.91 -8.14
C THR A 260 4.10 5.15 -8.25
N ARG A 261 4.93 4.42 -7.47
CA ARG A 261 6.40 4.46 -7.54
C ARG A 261 7.01 3.23 -8.18
N MET A 262 6.18 2.38 -8.78
CA MET A 262 6.64 1.08 -9.26
C MET A 262 7.55 1.23 -10.48
N VAL A 263 7.31 2.21 -11.36
CA VAL A 263 8.18 2.48 -12.52
C VAL A 263 9.58 2.89 -12.04
N GLU A 264 9.66 3.79 -11.05
CA GLU A 264 10.94 4.19 -10.47
C GLU A 264 11.66 3.00 -9.82
N THR A 265 10.93 2.21 -9.04
CA THR A 265 11.46 1.00 -8.37
C THR A 265 12.03 0.00 -9.39
N CYS A 266 11.29 -0.25 -10.48
CA CYS A 266 11.74 -1.12 -11.57
C CYS A 266 13.05 -0.62 -12.19
N ARG A 267 13.15 0.68 -12.48
CA ARG A 267 14.37 1.27 -13.05
C ARG A 267 15.56 1.20 -12.08
N ILE A 268 15.32 1.40 -10.78
CA ILE A 268 16.35 1.20 -9.74
C ILE A 268 16.85 -0.24 -9.74
N ALA A 269 15.95 -1.23 -9.75
CA ALA A 269 16.32 -2.64 -9.79
C ALA A 269 17.20 -2.97 -11.02
N ILE A 270 16.82 -2.47 -12.20
CA ILE A 270 17.59 -2.63 -13.44
C ILE A 270 18.96 -1.94 -13.33
N ALA A 271 19.00 -0.71 -12.83
CA ALA A 271 20.24 0.06 -12.70
C ALA A 271 21.23 -0.62 -11.75
N LEU A 272 20.75 -1.08 -10.58
CA LEU A 272 21.56 -1.82 -9.60
C LEU A 272 22.08 -3.14 -10.19
N LYS A 273 21.24 -3.89 -10.92
CA LYS A 273 21.66 -5.13 -11.59
C LYS A 273 22.75 -4.88 -12.64
N LYS A 274 22.64 -3.80 -13.41
CA LYS A 274 23.63 -3.41 -14.44
C LYS A 274 24.94 -2.94 -13.82
N ALA A 275 24.89 -2.25 -12.67
CA ALA A 275 26.05 -1.81 -11.91
C ALA A 275 26.69 -2.94 -11.06
N THR A 276 26.36 -4.21 -11.35
CA THR A 276 26.82 -5.42 -10.65
C THR A 276 26.65 -5.36 -9.12
N CYS A 277 25.71 -4.55 -8.64
CA CYS A 277 25.35 -4.50 -7.23
C CYS A 277 24.65 -5.81 -6.84
N LEU A 278 25.17 -6.49 -5.82
CA LEU A 278 24.55 -7.70 -5.28
C LEU A 278 23.31 -7.31 -4.46
N LEU A 279 22.13 -7.74 -4.91
CA LEU A 279 20.86 -7.32 -4.36
C LEU A 279 19.95 -8.52 -4.07
N HIS A 280 19.30 -8.47 -2.91
CA HIS A 280 18.17 -9.31 -2.55
C HIS A 280 16.88 -8.53 -2.75
N TYR A 281 15.78 -9.20 -3.07
CA TYR A 281 14.50 -8.55 -3.32
C TYR A 281 13.47 -9.06 -2.30
N LEU A 282 12.97 -8.19 -1.43
CA LEU A 282 12.05 -8.56 -0.35
C LEU A 282 10.68 -9.04 -0.87
N THR A 283 10.31 -8.66 -2.09
CA THR A 283 8.96 -8.90 -2.62
C THR A 283 8.96 -9.87 -3.81
N LYS A 284 9.39 -11.11 -3.59
CA LYS A 284 8.96 -12.20 -4.49
C LYS A 284 7.49 -12.58 -4.24
N ASN A 285 6.98 -12.45 -3.00
CA ASN A 285 5.64 -12.94 -2.64
C ASN A 285 4.72 -11.98 -1.87
N HIS A 286 5.18 -10.84 -1.35
CA HIS A 286 4.31 -9.94 -0.58
C HIS A 286 4.54 -8.49 -0.97
N ILE A 287 3.60 -7.93 -1.73
CA ILE A 287 3.38 -6.50 -1.74
C ILE A 287 2.01 -6.33 -1.08
N SER A 288 1.94 -5.52 -0.03
CA SER A 288 0.69 -5.02 0.54
C SER A 288 0.50 -3.62 -0.02
N ILE A 289 -0.59 -3.38 -0.75
CA ILE A 289 -1.03 -2.02 -1.09
C ILE A 289 -2.11 -1.68 -0.08
N VAL A 290 -1.93 -0.58 0.64
CA VAL A 290 -2.99 0.06 1.41
C VAL A 290 -3.59 1.15 0.52
N PHE A 291 -4.90 1.10 0.32
CA PHE A 291 -5.67 2.13 -0.39
C PHE A 291 -5.90 3.34 0.52
#